data_AF-A0A286E893-F1
#
_entry.id   AF-A0A286E893-F1
#
_cell.length_a   1.000
_cell.length_b   1.000
_cell.length_c   1.000
_cell.angle_alpha   90.00
_cell.angle_beta   90.00
_cell.angle_gamma   90.00
#
_symmetry.space_group_name_H-M   'P 1'
#
loop_
_entity.id
_entity.type
_entity.pdbx_description
1 polymer ?
#
loop_
_entity_poly.entity_id
_entity_poly.type
_entity_poly.pdbx_seq_one_letter_code
_entity_poly.pdbx_strand_id
1 'polypeptide(L)'
;MDIEIAKTQFVRLWEIQNQLLLNDIDVELRTALTYGKRECTVYIGDATSMKDVQAYYQLKGFACHLDEDKKIMVISGWALS
;
A
#
# COMPACT_ATOMS: atom_id res chain seq x y z
N MET A 1 32.79 -9.09 -8.06
CA MET A 1 32.56 -7.87 -7.26
C MET A 1 31.32 -7.10 -7.73
N ASP A 2 30.90 -7.24 -8.99
CA ASP A 2 29.76 -6.48 -9.55
C ASP A 2 28.36 -7.03 -9.22
N ILE A 3 28.21 -8.34 -9.00
CA ILE A 3 26.89 -8.97 -8.80
C ILE A 3 26.29 -8.62 -7.42
N GLU A 4 27.10 -8.58 -6.36
CA GLU A 4 26.60 -8.27 -5.00
C GLU A 4 26.21 -6.80 -4.85
N ILE A 5 26.95 -5.90 -5.49
CA ILE A 5 26.62 -4.47 -5.52
C ILE A 5 25.32 -4.26 -6.29
N ALA A 6 25.17 -4.88 -7.47
CA ALA A 6 23.93 -4.82 -8.24
C ALA A 6 22.72 -5.34 -7.44
N LYS A 7 22.85 -6.50 -6.78
CA LYS A 7 21.79 -7.05 -5.90
C LYS A 7 21.38 -6.07 -4.81
N THR A 8 22.36 -5.44 -4.14
CA THR A 8 22.10 -4.46 -3.09
C THR A 8 21.37 -3.22 -3.61
N GLN A 9 21.74 -2.75 -4.81
CA GLN A 9 21.05 -1.63 -5.46
C GLN A 9 19.62 -1.99 -5.89
N PHE A 10 19.39 -3.20 -6.39
CA PHE A 10 18.04 -3.68 -6.71
C PHE A 10 17.13 -3.76 -5.48
N VAL A 11 17.63 -4.31 -4.36
CA VAL A 11 16.88 -4.37 -3.10
C VAL A 11 16.50 -2.97 -2.63
N ARG A 12 17.44 -2.04 -2.61
CA ARG A 12 17.17 -0.64 -2.21
C ARG A 12 16.14 0.05 -3.11
N LEU A 13 16.23 -0.12 -4.43
CA LEU A 13 15.27 0.47 -5.36
C LEU A 13 13.87 -0.10 -5.14
N TRP A 14 13.77 -1.40 -4.89
CA TRP A 14 12.51 -2.07 -4.58
C TRP A 14 11.90 -1.57 -3.26
N GLU A 15 12.71 -1.41 -2.21
CA GLU A 15 12.26 -0.83 -0.93
C GLU A 15 11.74 0.60 -1.09
N ILE A 16 12.46 1.44 -1.85
CA ILE A 16 12.04 2.83 -2.13
C ILE A 16 10.70 2.85 -2.88
N GLN A 17 10.52 1.99 -3.88
CA GLN A 17 9.26 1.91 -4.63
C GLN A 17 8.08 1.50 -3.74
N ASN A 18 8.27 0.51 -2.86
CA ASN A 18 7.23 0.13 -1.90
C ASN A 18 6.90 1.26 -0.93
N GLN A 19 7.90 2.01 -0.47
CA GLN A 19 7.70 3.11 0.47
C GLN A 19 6.95 4.30 -0.15
N LEU A 20 7.20 4.59 -1.44
CA LEU A 20 6.44 5.59 -2.19
C LEU A 20 4.97 5.19 -2.31
N LEU A 21 4.71 3.93 -2.68
CA LEU A 21 3.34 3.39 -2.77
C LEU A 21 2.57 3.48 -1.45
N LEU A 22 3.21 3.14 -0.33
CA LEU A 22 2.61 3.26 1.00
C LEU A 22 2.31 4.72 1.36
N ASN A 23 3.20 5.65 1.02
CA ASN A 23 2.97 7.07 1.26
C ASN A 23 1.76 7.60 0.46
N ASP A 24 1.63 7.21 -0.81
CA ASP A 24 0.49 7.62 -1.65
C ASP A 24 -0.83 7.11 -1.06
N ILE A 25 -0.87 5.85 -0.62
CA ILE A 25 -2.05 5.27 0.05
C ILE A 25 -2.36 5.99 1.37
N ASP A 26 -1.34 6.32 2.18
CA ASP A 26 -1.52 7.05 3.43
C ASP A 26 -2.08 8.47 3.21
N VAL A 27 -1.69 9.15 2.13
CA VAL A 27 -2.26 10.46 1.73
C VAL A 27 -3.73 10.31 1.34
N GLU A 28 -4.09 9.29 0.56
CA GLU A 28 -5.47 9.03 0.18
C GLU A 28 -6.35 8.68 1.39
N LEU A 29 -5.83 7.89 2.33
CA LEU A 29 -6.51 7.58 3.59
C LEU A 29 -6.78 8.83 4.43
N ARG A 30 -5.79 9.71 4.58
CA ARG A 30 -5.97 10.99 5.30
C ARG A 30 -6.99 11.89 4.61
N THR A 31 -6.99 11.91 3.29
CA THR A 31 -7.94 12.66 2.49
C THR A 31 -9.35 12.11 2.69
N ALA A 32 -9.53 10.79 2.60
CA ALA A 32 -10.81 10.13 2.84
C ALA A 32 -11.35 10.42 4.26
N LEU A 33 -10.47 10.35 5.28
CA LEU A 33 -10.78 10.71 6.67
C LEU A 33 -11.27 12.15 6.79
N THR A 34 -10.57 13.10 6.14
CA THR A 34 -10.93 14.52 6.16
C THR A 34 -12.32 14.77 5.55
N TYR A 35 -12.71 13.98 4.57
CA TYR A 35 -14.05 14.02 3.97
C TYR A 35 -15.09 13.19 4.75
N GLY A 36 -14.76 12.63 5.91
CA GLY A 36 -15.68 11.82 6.71
C GLY A 36 -16.02 10.47 6.10
N LYS A 37 -15.23 9.98 5.13
CA LYS A 37 -15.39 8.63 4.57
C LYS A 37 -14.88 7.59 5.56
N ARG A 38 -15.45 6.38 5.50
CA ARG A 38 -15.06 5.21 6.32
C ARG A 38 -14.34 4.12 5.52
N GLU A 39 -14.15 4.38 4.24
CA GLU A 39 -13.46 3.53 3.30
C GLU A 39 -12.72 4.38 2.27
N CYS A 40 -11.63 3.83 1.74
CA CYS A 40 -10.83 4.39 0.67
C CYS A 40 -10.52 3.30 -0.33
N THR A 41 -10.67 3.61 -1.60
CA THR A 41 -10.33 2.71 -2.70
C THR A 41 -9.03 3.19 -3.32
N VAL A 42 -8.01 2.36 -3.29
CA VAL A 42 -6.68 2.67 -3.82
C VAL A 42 -6.31 1.74 -4.95
N TYR A 43 -5.67 2.31 -5.97
CA TYR A 43 -5.10 1.54 -7.07
C TYR A 43 -3.67 1.15 -6.73
N ILE A 44 -3.36 -0.15 -6.77
CA ILE A 44 -2.05 -0.68 -6.34
C ILE A 44 -1.19 -1.13 -7.55
N GLY A 45 -1.71 -1.05 -8.78
CA GLY A 45 -0.95 -1.31 -10.01
C GLY A 45 -0.46 -2.76 -10.16
N ASP A 46 0.60 -3.00 -10.94
CA ASP A 46 1.23 -4.32 -11.13
C ASP A 46 2.17 -4.70 -9.97
N ALA A 47 1.82 -4.30 -8.75
CA ALA A 47 2.67 -4.55 -7.60
C ALA A 47 2.66 -6.06 -7.28
N THR A 48 3.76 -6.74 -7.60
CA THR A 48 4.10 -8.06 -7.03
C THR A 48 3.98 -8.09 -5.50
N SER A 49 3.95 -6.93 -4.84
CA SER A 49 3.78 -6.69 -3.41
C SER A 49 2.34 -6.34 -2.97
N MET A 50 1.30 -6.53 -3.81
CA MET A 50 -0.10 -6.26 -3.42
C MET A 50 -0.53 -6.93 -2.10
N LYS A 51 -0.09 -8.17 -1.90
CA LYS A 51 -0.34 -8.91 -0.65
C LYS A 51 0.46 -8.37 0.52
N ASP A 52 1.65 -7.85 0.28
CA ASP A 52 2.47 -7.21 1.32
C ASP A 52 1.84 -5.89 1.78
N VAL A 53 1.31 -5.11 0.84
CA VAL A 53 0.56 -3.87 1.15
C VAL A 53 -0.72 -4.21 1.93
N GLN A 54 -1.46 -5.22 1.49
CA GLN A 54 -2.64 -5.70 2.23
C GLN A 54 -2.27 -6.12 3.66
N ALA A 55 -1.23 -6.94 3.81
CA ALA A 55 -0.77 -7.40 5.13
C ALA A 55 -0.31 -6.22 6.00
N TYR A 56 0.38 -5.23 5.43
CA TYR A 56 0.82 -4.03 6.14
C TYR A 56 -0.35 -3.25 6.76
N TYR A 57 -1.42 -3.01 6.00
CA TYR A 57 -2.59 -2.28 6.52
C TYR A 57 -3.46 -3.15 7.45
N GLN A 58 -3.57 -4.44 7.20
CA GLN A 58 -4.24 -5.36 8.14
C GLN A 58 -3.55 -5.41 9.50
N LEU A 59 -2.21 -5.41 9.53
CA LEU A 59 -1.43 -5.34 10.78
C LEU A 59 -1.65 -4.04 11.55
N LYS A 60 -1.97 -2.95 10.86
CA LYS A 60 -2.35 -1.66 11.48
C LYS A 60 -3.81 -1.62 11.95
N GLY A 61 -4.56 -2.71 11.80
CA GLY A 61 -5.95 -2.83 12.24
C GLY A 61 -6.99 -2.37 11.22
N PHE A 62 -6.60 -2.13 9.97
CA PHE A 62 -7.55 -1.82 8.90
C PHE A 62 -8.19 -3.09 8.33
N ALA A 63 -9.44 -2.98 7.91
CA ALA A 63 -10.06 -3.98 7.06
C ALA A 63 -9.63 -3.74 5.61
N CYS A 64 -9.06 -4.76 4.96
CA CYS A 64 -8.58 -4.65 3.58
C CYS A 64 -9.20 -5.73 2.70
N HIS A 65 -9.80 -5.32 1.59
CA HIS A 65 -10.32 -6.20 0.54
C HIS A 65 -9.57 -5.94 -0.77
N LEU A 66 -8.93 -6.96 -1.32
CA LEU A 66 -8.14 -6.88 -2.55
C LEU A 66 -8.92 -7.48 -3.73
N ASP A 67 -9.06 -6.71 -4.80
CA ASP A 67 -9.55 -7.15 -6.11
C ASP A 67 -8.33 -7.23 -7.06
N GLU A 68 -7.76 -8.44 -7.18
CA GLU A 68 -6.55 -8.69 -7.99
C GLU A 68 -6.80 -8.43 -9.48
N ASP A 69 -8.01 -8.72 -9.99
CA ASP A 69 -8.36 -8.53 -11.40
C ASP A 69 -8.36 -7.05 -11.78
N LYS A 70 -8.88 -6.19 -10.89
CA LYS A 70 -8.93 -4.74 -11.12
C LYS A 70 -7.70 -4.00 -10.59
N LYS A 71 -6.79 -4.69 -9.89
CA LYS A 71 -5.62 -4.10 -9.23
C LYS A 71 -5.99 -3.03 -8.19
N ILE A 72 -7.11 -3.24 -7.52
CA ILE A 72 -7.69 -2.29 -6.56
C ILE A 72 -7.71 -2.92 -5.18
N MET A 73 -7.45 -2.12 -4.15
CA MET A 73 -7.72 -2.50 -2.77
C MET A 73 -8.66 -1.49 -2.13
N VAL A 74 -9.63 -2.00 -1.39
CA VAL A 74 -10.47 -1.22 -0.51
C VAL A 74 -9.93 -1.34 0.90
N ILE A 75 -9.59 -0.21 1.52
CA ILE A 75 -9.17 -0.11 2.91
C ILE A 75 -10.29 0.57 3.69
N SER A 76 -10.70 -0.01 4.81
CA SER A 76 -11.78 0.50 5.65
C SER A 76 -11.54 0.17 7.13
N GLY A 77 -12.50 0.50 7.99
CA GLY A 77 -12.49 0.07 9.39
C GLY A 77 -11.93 1.07 10.40
N TRP A 78 -11.62 2.30 9.99
CA TRP A 78 -11.34 3.37 10.95
C TRP A 78 -12.65 3.96 11.51
N ALA A 79 -12.69 4.11 12.84
CA ALA A 79 -13.77 4.82 13.51
C ALA A 79 -13.50 6.33 13.45
N LEU A 80 -14.47 7.10 12.93
CA LEU A 80 -14.53 8.55 13.17
C LEU A 80 -15.00 8.72 14.62
N SER A 81 -14.04 8.95 15.53
CA SER A 81 -14.31 9.33 16.92
C SER A 81 -14.93 10.71 17.00
#